data_AF-A0A0S8JEK4-F1
#
_entry.id   AF-A0A0S8JEK4-F1
#
_cell.length_a   1.000
_cell.length_b   1.000
_cell.length_c   1.000
_cell.angle_alpha   90.00
_cell.angle_beta   90.00
_cell.angle_gamma   90.00
#
_symmetry.space_group_name_H-M   'P 1'
#
loop_
_entity.id
_entity.type
_entity.pdbx_description
1 polymer ?
#
loop_
_entity_poly.entity_id
_entity_poly.type
_entity_poly.pdbx_seq_one_letter_code
_entity_poly.pdbx_strand_id
1 'polypeptide(L)'
;LVDGLTRKVHKRKLTTVQEIRDRLARDFKADSTCPLTTGICIRIAAETAEEDLRIGKKRGTPYWRVLKSDGSLNPKFPGGVRGQAARLREEGHTILPRKGKTPPRIKNFERHLQQL
;
A
#
# COMPACT_ATOMS: atom_id res chain seq x y z
N LEU A 1 -4.46 7.96 11.24
CA LEU A 1 -5.34 6.79 11.01
C LEU A 1 -4.77 5.86 9.93
N VAL A 2 -4.80 6.26 8.65
CA VAL A 2 -4.26 5.47 7.53
C VAL A 2 -2.78 5.11 7.72
N ASP A 3 -1.94 6.09 8.07
CA ASP A 3 -0.51 5.86 8.33
C ASP A 3 -0.28 4.80 9.42
N GLY A 4 -0.97 4.93 10.55
CA GLY A 4 -0.89 4.00 11.66
C GLY A 4 -1.31 2.57 11.29
N LEU A 5 -2.35 2.39 10.49
CA LEU A 5 -2.73 1.06 9.97
C LEU A 5 -1.67 0.51 9.01
N THR A 6 -1.13 1.36 8.14
CA THR A 6 -0.10 0.95 7.17
C THR A 6 1.18 0.51 7.88
N ARG A 7 1.57 1.19 8.96
CA ARG A 7 2.72 0.81 9.80
C ARG A 7 2.57 -0.56 10.47
N LYS A 8 1.33 -1.05 10.67
CA LYS A 8 1.06 -2.39 11.24
C LYS A 8 1.18 -3.53 10.23
N VAL A 9 1.30 -3.24 8.93
CA VAL A 9 1.45 -4.28 7.91
C VAL A 9 2.83 -4.89 8.02
N HIS A 10 2.92 -6.18 8.34
CA HIS A 10 4.18 -6.88 8.55
C HIS A 10 5.00 -7.03 7.26
N LYS A 11 6.30 -7.31 7.39
CA LYS A 11 7.16 -7.63 6.24
C LYS A 11 6.59 -8.85 5.51
N ARG A 12 6.61 -8.82 4.17
CA ARG A 12 6.07 -9.87 3.27
C ARG A 12 4.56 -10.04 3.32
N LYS A 13 3.87 -9.16 4.05
CA LYS A 13 2.41 -9.04 4.06
C LYS A 13 1.98 -7.82 3.27
N LEU A 14 0.75 -7.87 2.78
CA LEU A 14 0.15 -6.86 1.93
C LEU A 14 -1.15 -6.39 2.57
N THR A 15 -1.57 -5.20 2.19
CA THR A 15 -2.94 -4.73 2.40
C THR A 15 -3.44 -4.10 1.11
N THR A 16 -4.74 -3.80 1.03
CA THR A 16 -5.31 -3.05 -0.08
C THR A 16 -5.91 -1.74 0.43
N VAL A 17 -6.10 -0.79 -0.49
CA VAL A 17 -6.90 0.41 -0.20
C VAL A 17 -8.27 0.03 0.38
N GLN A 18 -8.89 -1.03 -0.13
CA GLN A 18 -10.19 -1.51 0.35
C GLN A 18 -10.13 -2.02 1.80
N GLU A 19 -9.12 -2.82 2.15
CA GLU A 19 -8.97 -3.34 3.52
C GLU A 19 -8.77 -2.19 4.53
N ILE A 20 -7.96 -1.19 4.19
CA ILE A 20 -7.78 0.01 5.03
C ILE A 20 -9.11 0.73 5.22
N ARG A 21 -9.89 0.89 4.13
CA ARG A 21 -11.19 1.56 4.15
C ARG A 21 -12.21 0.83 5.02
N ASP A 22 -12.28 -0.49 4.89
CA ASP A 22 -13.23 -1.33 5.63
C ASP A 22 -12.84 -1.40 7.11
N ARG A 23 -11.55 -1.49 7.41
CA ARG A 23 -11.03 -1.42 8.77
C ARG A 23 -11.40 -0.10 9.45
N LEU A 24 -11.19 1.02 8.77
CA LEU A 24 -11.54 2.33 9.32
C LEU A 24 -13.05 2.51 9.49
N ALA A 25 -13.88 2.03 8.56
CA ALA A 25 -15.34 2.06 8.73
C ALA A 25 -15.77 1.28 9.99
N ARG A 26 -15.21 0.08 10.19
CA ARG A 26 -15.47 -0.74 11.39
C ARG A 26 -15.01 -0.07 12.69
N ASP A 27 -13.78 0.45 12.73
CA ASP A 27 -13.20 1.08 13.91
C ASP A 27 -14.04 2.27 14.41
N PHE A 28 -14.68 3.00 13.49
CA PHE A 28 -15.46 4.20 13.79
C PHE A 28 -16.98 4.02 13.68
N LYS A 29 -17.47 2.77 13.50
CA LYS A 29 -18.90 2.46 13.33
C LYS A 29 -19.57 3.31 12.24
N ALA A 30 -18.86 3.53 11.13
CA ALA A 30 -19.36 4.26 9.97
C ALA A 30 -19.79 3.28 8.86
N ASP A 31 -20.74 3.68 8.01
CA ASP A 31 -21.18 2.84 6.89
C ASP A 31 -20.07 2.65 5.84
N SER A 32 -19.28 3.69 5.62
CA SER A 32 -18.18 3.64 4.66
C SER A 32 -17.13 4.73 4.91
N THR A 33 -16.00 4.60 4.22
CA THR A 33 -14.98 5.65 4.12
C THR A 33 -14.87 6.17 2.69
N CYS A 34 -14.59 7.48 2.56
CA CYS A 34 -14.43 8.13 1.27
C CYS A 34 -13.20 7.58 0.52
N PRO A 35 -13.36 6.95 -0.66
CA PRO A 35 -12.24 6.37 -1.42
C PRO A 35 -11.21 7.42 -1.85
N LEU A 36 -11.69 8.62 -2.20
CA LEU A 36 -10.83 9.73 -2.63
C LEU A 36 -9.93 10.17 -1.48
N THR A 37 -10.52 10.49 -0.32
CA THR A 37 -9.79 10.97 0.86
C THR A 37 -8.82 9.90 1.37
N THR A 38 -9.23 8.63 1.43
CA THR A 38 -8.32 7.55 1.82
C THR A 38 -7.14 7.47 0.86
N GLY A 39 -7.36 7.55 -0.46
CA GLY A 39 -6.29 7.57 -1.45
C GLY A 39 -5.32 8.75 -1.26
N ILE A 40 -5.83 9.94 -0.97
CA ILE A 40 -5.01 11.14 -0.66
C ILE A 40 -4.17 10.90 0.60
N CYS A 41 -4.77 10.39 1.68
CA CYS A 41 -4.04 10.11 2.91
C CYS A 41 -2.95 9.04 2.73
N ILE A 42 -3.20 7.99 1.92
CA ILE A 42 -2.18 6.98 1.59
C ILE A 42 -1.02 7.65 0.84
N ARG A 43 -1.32 8.54 -0.12
CA ARG A 43 -0.28 9.26 -0.87
C ARG A 43 0.56 10.14 0.04
N ILE A 44 -0.07 10.90 0.94
CA ILE A 44 0.64 11.73 1.93
C ILE A 44 1.55 10.86 2.79
N ALA A 45 1.04 9.75 3.35
CA ALA A 45 1.85 8.83 4.15
C ALA A 45 3.05 8.26 3.37
N ALA A 46 2.88 7.99 2.08
CA ALA A 46 3.96 7.52 1.22
C ALA A 46 5.06 8.59 1.00
N GLU A 47 4.68 9.85 0.73
CA GLU A 47 5.64 10.95 0.57
C GLU A 47 6.38 11.23 1.88
N THR A 48 5.66 11.27 3.00
CA THR A 48 6.27 11.43 4.33
C THR A 48 7.25 10.29 4.64
N ALA A 49 6.94 9.06 4.24
CA ALA A 49 7.84 7.93 4.44
C ALA A 49 9.15 8.05 3.64
N GLU A 50 9.09 8.54 2.40
CA GLU A 50 10.31 8.79 1.61
C GLU A 50 11.13 9.95 2.16
N GLU A 51 10.49 11.02 2.62
CA GLU A 51 11.17 12.13 3.29
C GLU A 51 11.87 11.67 4.57
N ASP A 52 11.18 10.88 5.40
CA ASP A 52 11.75 10.25 6.59
C ASP A 52 13.00 9.42 6.26
N LEU A 53 12.96 8.61 5.19
CA LEU A 53 14.10 7.82 4.73
C LEU A 53 15.25 8.70 4.23
N ARG A 54 14.94 9.80 3.51
CA ARG A 54 15.93 10.74 2.97
C ARG A 54 16.73 11.44 4.07
N ILE A 55 16.08 11.78 5.18
CA ILE A 55 16.74 12.40 6.34
C ILE A 55 17.37 11.37 7.30
N GLY A 56 17.45 10.10 6.90
CA GLY A 56 18.16 9.05 7.64
C GLY A 56 17.36 8.39 8.75
N LYS A 57 16.03 8.58 8.85
CA LYS A 57 15.23 7.80 9.81
C LYS A 57 15.24 6.34 9.40
N LYS A 58 15.53 5.48 10.39
CA LYS A 58 15.66 4.02 10.17
C LYS A 58 14.34 3.32 9.79
N ARG A 59 13.17 3.90 10.09
CA ARG A 59 11.84 3.28 9.90
C ARG A 59 10.78 4.29 9.44
N GLY A 60 10.53 4.33 8.13
CA GLY A 60 9.36 5.00 7.54
C GLY A 60 8.13 4.09 7.46
N THR A 61 7.00 4.63 7.04
CA THR A 61 5.78 3.86 6.77
C THR A 61 5.98 2.94 5.56
N PRO A 62 5.67 1.63 5.64
CA PRO A 62 5.88 0.69 4.55
C PRO A 62 4.78 0.78 3.49
N TYR A 63 4.59 1.97 2.92
CA TYR A 63 3.50 2.28 1.99
C TYR A 63 3.49 1.38 0.75
N TRP A 64 4.65 0.85 0.35
CA TRP A 64 4.77 -0.04 -0.81
C TRP A 64 3.98 -1.35 -0.65
N ARG A 65 3.63 -1.74 0.58
CA ARG A 65 2.78 -2.91 0.89
C ARG A 65 1.29 -2.66 0.65
N VAL A 66 0.88 -1.42 0.35
CA VAL A 66 -0.51 -1.06 0.03
C VAL A 66 -0.74 -1.18 -1.47
N LEU A 67 -1.59 -2.13 -1.85
CA LEU A 67 -2.02 -2.35 -3.23
C LEU A 67 -3.36 -1.67 -3.51
N LYS A 68 -3.70 -1.53 -4.79
CA LYS A 68 -5.10 -1.32 -5.17
C LYS A 68 -5.92 -2.57 -4.84
N SER A 69 -7.24 -2.43 -4.81
CA SER A 69 -8.16 -3.52 -4.46
C SER A 69 -8.04 -4.76 -5.36
N ASP A 70 -7.61 -4.58 -6.60
CA ASP A 70 -7.39 -5.66 -7.58
C ASP A 70 -5.97 -6.27 -7.54
N GLY A 71 -5.19 -5.95 -6.50
CA GLY A 71 -3.80 -6.40 -6.36
C GLY A 71 -2.80 -5.67 -7.26
N SER A 72 -3.23 -4.62 -7.97
CA SER A 72 -2.33 -3.83 -8.82
C SER A 72 -1.51 -2.83 -8.03
N LEU A 73 -0.31 -2.56 -8.55
CA LEU A 73 0.58 -1.52 -8.02
C LEU A 73 0.00 -0.13 -8.27
N ASN A 74 0.35 0.83 -7.42
CA ASN A 74 -0.12 2.19 -7.49
C ASN A 74 0.86 3.10 -8.25
N PRO A 75 0.52 3.58 -9.46
CA PRO A 75 1.40 4.46 -10.24
C PRO A 75 1.64 5.82 -9.58
N LYS A 76 0.76 6.22 -8.66
CA LYS A 76 0.86 7.49 -7.95
C LYS A 76 1.75 7.41 -6.71
N PHE A 77 2.46 6.31 -6.45
CA PHE A 77 3.40 6.24 -5.34
C PHE A 77 4.76 6.87 -5.68
N PRO A 78 5.59 7.20 -4.67
CA PRO A 78 6.93 7.71 -4.91
C PRO A 78 7.74 6.68 -5.69
N GLY A 79 8.50 7.12 -6.70
CA GLY A 79 9.19 6.22 -7.63
C GLY A 79 8.25 5.43 -8.56
N GLY A 80 6.94 5.69 -8.52
CA GLY A 80 5.91 5.04 -9.32
C GLY A 80 5.86 3.53 -9.16
N VAL A 81 5.34 2.87 -10.19
CA VAL A 81 5.24 1.40 -10.23
C VAL A 81 6.60 0.72 -10.07
N ARG A 82 7.67 1.31 -10.63
CA ARG A 82 9.01 0.72 -10.56
C ARG A 82 9.56 0.73 -9.13
N GLY A 83 9.43 1.86 -8.43
CA GLY A 83 9.87 1.98 -7.03
C GLY A 83 9.10 1.03 -6.12
N GLN A 84 7.77 1.01 -6.24
CA GLN A 84 6.96 0.06 -5.46
C GLN A 84 7.33 -1.40 -5.76
N ALA A 85 7.51 -1.75 -7.04
CA ALA A 85 7.86 -3.10 -7.44
C ALA A 85 9.26 -3.53 -6.93
N ALA A 86 10.23 -2.62 -6.87
CA ALA A 86 11.56 -2.93 -6.33
C ALA A 86 11.48 -3.33 -4.86
N ARG A 87 10.84 -2.50 -4.01
CA ARG A 87 10.65 -2.78 -2.59
C ARG A 87 9.87 -4.07 -2.33
N LEU A 88 8.84 -4.35 -3.14
CA LEU A 88 8.06 -5.59 -3.02
C LEU A 88 8.85 -6.85 -3.42
N ARG A 89 9.75 -6.74 -4.41
CA ARG A 89 10.65 -7.85 -4.79
C ARG A 89 11.67 -8.13 -3.70
N GLU A 90 12.20 -7.11 -3.03
CA GLU A 90 13.09 -7.26 -1.87
C GLU A 90 12.41 -8.01 -0.70
N GLU A 91 11.09 -7.93 -0.59
CA GLU A 91 10.30 -8.71 0.37
C GLU A 91 9.91 -10.12 -0.12
N GLY A 92 10.27 -10.46 -1.37
CA GLY A 92 10.06 -11.78 -1.98
C GLY A 92 8.75 -11.93 -2.74
N HIS A 93 8.05 -10.83 -3.07
CA HIS A 93 6.83 -10.92 -3.87
C HIS A 93 7.14 -11.04 -5.37
N THR A 94 6.37 -11.90 -6.05
CA THR A 94 6.43 -12.03 -7.50
C THR A 94 5.52 -11.01 -8.17
N ILE A 95 6.10 -10.12 -8.98
CA ILE A 95 5.35 -9.14 -9.78
C ILE A 95 4.98 -9.74 -11.13
N LEU A 96 3.69 -9.78 -11.44
CA LEU A 96 3.18 -10.07 -12.77
C LEU A 96 3.30 -8.82 -13.65
N PRO A 97 3.81 -8.93 -14.88
CA PRO A 97 3.99 -7.80 -15.77
C PRO A 97 2.66 -7.14 -16.12
N ARG A 98 2.73 -5.88 -16.55
CA ARG A 98 1.58 -5.13 -17.04
C ARG A 98 0.95 -5.83 -18.24
N LYS A 99 -0.38 -5.96 -18.24
CA LYS A 99 -1.18 -6.43 -19.38
C LYS A 99 -1.95 -5.25 -19.97
N GLY A 100 -1.57 -4.81 -21.18
CA GLY A 100 -2.25 -3.70 -21.88
C GLY A 100 -2.13 -2.36 -21.14
N LYS A 101 -3.25 -1.77 -20.70
CA LYS A 101 -3.29 -0.46 -20.00
C LYS A 101 -3.22 -0.55 -18.47
N THR A 102 -3.26 -1.75 -17.88
CA THR A 102 -3.32 -1.89 -16.42
C THR A 102 -1.92 -1.87 -15.78
N PRO A 103 -1.77 -1.38 -14.54
CA PRO A 103 -0.51 -1.52 -13.82
C PRO A 103 -0.14 -3.00 -13.58
N PRO A 104 1.15 -3.32 -13.37
CA PRO A 104 1.59 -4.61 -12.87
C PRO A 104 0.86 -5.00 -11.57
N ARG A 105 0.79 -6.30 -11.30
CA ARG A 105 0.07 -6.84 -10.12
C ARG A 105 0.94 -7.84 -9.36
N ILE A 106 0.61 -8.10 -8.10
CA ILE A 106 1.27 -9.18 -7.34
C ILE A 106 0.60 -10.51 -7.65
N LYS A 107 1.41 -11.55 -7.94
CA LYS A 107 0.91 -12.93 -8.12
C LYS A 107 0.32 -13.43 -6.80
N ASN A 108 -0.93 -13.92 -6.83
CA ASN A 108 -1.61 -14.50 -5.67
C ASN A 108 -1.57 -13.58 -4.42
N PHE A 109 -1.76 -12.27 -4.62
CA PHE A 109 -1.59 -11.26 -3.57
C PHE A 109 -2.51 -11.50 -2.37
N GLU A 110 -3.65 -12.13 -2.59
CA GLU A 110 -4.65 -12.52 -1.59
C GLU A 110 -4.05 -13.39 -0.49
N ARG A 111 -3.12 -14.29 -0.84
CA ARG A 111 -2.42 -15.16 0.14
C ARG A 111 -1.48 -14.39 1.07
N HIS A 112 -1.12 -13.17 0.69
CA HIS A 112 -0.24 -12.29 1.45
C HIS A 112 -1.02 -11.20 2.20
N LEU A 113 -2.34 -11.10 2.02
CA LEU A 113 -3.14 -10.11 2.73
C LEU A 113 -3.07 -10.35 4.24
N GLN A 114 -2.86 -9.27 4.97
CA GLN A 114 -2.98 -9.23 6.40
C GLN A 114 -4.34 -8.63 6.74
N GLN A 115 -5.07 -9.32 7.63
CA GLN A 115 -6.25 -8.75 8.26
C GLN A 115 -5.80 -7.58 9.16
N LEU A 116 -6.28 -6.38 8.84
CA LEU A 116 -5.87 -5.16 9.53
C LEU A 116 -6.60 -4.97 10.85
#